data_AF-A0AA43D469-F1
#
_entry.id   AF-A0AA43D469-F1
#
_cell.length_a   1.000
_cell.length_b   1.000
_cell.length_c   1.000
_cell.angle_alpha   90.00
_cell.angle_beta   90.00
_cell.angle_gamma   90.00
#
_symmetry.space_group_name_H-M   'P 1'
#
loop_
_entity.id
_entity.type
_entity.pdbx_description
1 polymer ?
#
loop_
_entity_poly.entity_id
_entity_poly.type
_entity_poly.pdbx_seq_one_letter_code
_entity_poly.pdbx_strand_id
1 'polypeptide(L)'
;MNHEHIQFSREELSRYNRHIIIPEFGLEAQQKLKAAKVLVVGSGGLGSPVLLYLTAAGVGTIGIVDFDVVDDSNLQRQVLFGVTEVGQPKVEAAKRRLQSLNPHIKLNIYNTQLTSKNALSLIQEYDVVADGTDNFPTRYLVNDACVLLGKTNVYASIFQFEGQLSVFNYRHSNGAFGPNYRDLYATPPPAGLVPSCAEGGVLGVLPGILGSLQALEVIKVITGVGEVMSGRFYSFDALTFESRTFNIRRNPANPLNGDNPTLKELIDYEQFCGVRAVEKRIKEIDAIEFNDWQQRGEDFQLIDVREPHEYEIVNIGALL
;
A
#
# COMPACT_ATOMS: atom_id res chain seq x y z
N MET A 1 16.93 -16.76 -1.36
CA MET A 1 17.82 -15.65 -1.79
C MET A 1 19.26 -16.05 -1.49
N ASN A 2 20.14 -16.07 -2.51
CA ASN A 2 21.57 -16.33 -2.29
C ASN A 2 22.24 -15.01 -1.84
N HIS A 3 22.63 -14.92 -0.57
CA HIS A 3 23.19 -13.72 0.06
C HIS A 3 24.66 -13.90 0.47
N GLU A 4 25.22 -15.11 0.32
CA GLU A 4 26.56 -15.47 0.80
C GLU A 4 27.69 -14.69 0.12
N HIS A 5 27.43 -14.15 -1.08
CA HIS A 5 28.39 -13.34 -1.84
C HIS A 5 28.16 -11.82 -1.71
N ILE A 6 27.20 -11.38 -0.89
CA ILE A 6 26.95 -9.95 -0.70
C ILE A 6 28.09 -9.32 0.09
N GLN A 7 28.78 -8.38 -0.55
CA GLN A 7 29.82 -7.56 0.05
C GLN A 7 29.30 -6.15 0.35
N PHE A 8 29.84 -5.52 1.37
CA PHE A 8 29.57 -4.13 1.72
C PHE A 8 30.82 -3.28 1.52
N SER A 9 30.62 -2.07 1.00
CA SER A 9 31.61 -0.99 1.10
C SER A 9 31.82 -0.56 2.55
N ARG A 10 32.89 0.20 2.83
CA ARG A 10 33.13 0.74 4.18
C ARG A 10 32.01 1.70 4.60
N GLU A 11 31.50 2.47 3.65
CA GLU A 11 30.41 3.42 3.83
C GLU A 11 29.12 2.70 4.23
N GLU A 12 28.80 1.60 3.55
CA GLU A 12 27.64 0.77 3.90
C GLU A 12 27.80 0.10 5.27
N LEU A 13 28.97 -0.47 5.58
CA LEU A 13 29.21 -1.05 6.92
C LEU A 13 29.04 0.00 8.01
N SER A 14 29.57 1.22 7.82
CA SER A 14 29.38 2.31 8.77
C SER A 14 27.93 2.73 8.90
N ARG A 15 27.18 2.81 7.78
CA ARG A 15 25.76 3.20 7.76
C ARG A 15 24.88 2.18 8.48
N TYR A 16 25.09 0.90 8.22
CA TYR A 16 24.26 -0.20 8.76
C TYR A 16 24.79 -0.77 10.07
N ASN A 17 25.87 -0.21 10.63
CA ASN A 17 26.51 -0.72 11.84
C ASN A 17 25.52 -0.90 13.01
N ARG A 18 24.54 0.00 13.14
CA ARG A 18 23.51 -0.09 14.19
C ARG A 18 22.62 -1.33 14.08
N HIS A 19 22.42 -1.87 12.89
CA HIS A 19 21.74 -3.16 12.70
C HIS A 19 22.71 -4.32 12.93
N ILE A 20 23.93 -4.23 12.37
CA ILE A 20 24.92 -5.31 12.39
C ILE A 20 25.33 -5.69 13.82
N ILE A 21 25.39 -4.72 14.75
CA ILE A 21 25.77 -4.99 16.14
C ILE A 21 24.66 -5.63 16.99
N ILE A 22 23.42 -5.72 16.47
CA ILE A 22 22.31 -6.35 17.19
C ILE A 22 22.54 -7.87 17.17
N PRO A 23 22.67 -8.54 18.33
CA PRO A 23 23.01 -9.96 18.39
C PRO A 23 22.07 -10.86 17.57
N GLU A 24 20.77 -10.56 17.57
CA GLU A 24 19.73 -11.33 16.88
C GLU A 24 19.64 -11.01 15.38
N PHE A 25 20.28 -9.93 14.91
CA PHE A 25 20.23 -9.48 13.53
C PHE A 25 21.55 -9.79 12.80
N GLY A 26 22.65 -9.22 13.29
CA GLY A 26 23.99 -9.50 12.78
C GLY A 26 24.24 -9.05 11.33
N LEU A 27 25.43 -9.40 10.84
CA LEU A 27 25.83 -9.13 9.45
C LEU A 27 25.00 -9.92 8.44
N GLU A 28 24.64 -11.16 8.77
CA GLU A 28 23.90 -12.07 7.87
C GLU A 28 22.52 -11.51 7.50
N ALA A 29 21.74 -11.01 8.47
CA ALA A 29 20.45 -10.39 8.19
C ALA A 29 20.59 -9.14 7.31
N GLN A 30 21.64 -8.34 7.54
CA GLN A 30 21.92 -7.18 6.69
C GLN A 30 22.30 -7.60 5.26
N GLN A 31 23.04 -8.71 5.07
CA GLN A 31 23.31 -9.28 3.74
C GLN A 31 22.02 -9.73 3.05
N LYS A 32 21.10 -10.36 3.78
CA LYS A 32 19.77 -10.74 3.26
C LYS A 32 18.98 -9.51 2.80
N LEU A 33 18.97 -8.42 3.58
CA LEU A 33 18.33 -7.17 3.16
C LEU A 33 18.93 -6.64 1.85
N LYS A 34 20.26 -6.56 1.76
CA LYS A 34 20.93 -6.08 0.55
C LYS A 34 20.77 -7.03 -0.65
N ALA A 35 20.53 -8.32 -0.45
CA ALA A 35 20.23 -9.27 -1.53
C ALA A 35 18.78 -9.18 -2.03
N ALA A 36 17.86 -8.70 -1.19
CA ALA A 36 16.42 -8.79 -1.44
C ALA A 36 15.90 -7.75 -2.43
N LYS A 37 14.83 -8.13 -3.12
CA LYS A 37 14.01 -7.26 -3.97
C LYS A 37 12.59 -7.16 -3.39
N VAL A 38 12.15 -5.96 -3.05
CA VAL A 38 10.79 -5.70 -2.55
C VAL A 38 10.00 -4.86 -3.55
N LEU A 39 8.78 -5.29 -3.88
CA LEU A 39 7.83 -4.45 -4.61
C LEU A 39 6.90 -3.76 -3.62
N VAL A 40 6.82 -2.44 -3.66
CA VAL A 40 5.83 -1.66 -2.91
C VAL A 40 4.77 -1.18 -3.89
N VAL A 41 3.52 -1.60 -3.66
CA VAL A 41 2.37 -1.20 -4.47
C VAL A 41 1.68 -0.05 -3.76
N GLY A 42 1.70 1.13 -4.37
CA GLY A 42 1.25 2.38 -3.76
C GLY A 42 2.36 3.08 -2.98
N SER A 43 2.53 4.38 -3.24
CA SER A 43 3.47 5.28 -2.58
C SER A 43 2.76 6.38 -1.78
N GLY A 44 1.47 6.17 -1.49
CA GLY A 44 0.64 7.07 -0.69
C GLY A 44 0.90 6.99 0.82
N GLY A 45 -0.14 7.08 1.64
CA GLY A 45 0.00 7.20 3.10
C GLY A 45 0.70 6.02 3.76
N LEU A 46 0.28 4.78 3.43
CA LEU A 46 0.92 3.55 3.92
C LEU A 46 2.27 3.29 3.24
N GLY A 47 2.33 3.48 1.92
CA GLY A 47 3.55 3.26 1.14
C GLY A 47 4.71 4.18 1.54
N SER A 48 4.42 5.42 1.94
CA SER A 48 5.42 6.43 2.34
C SER A 48 6.39 5.93 3.43
N PRO A 49 5.94 5.57 4.65
CA PRO A 49 6.81 5.04 5.69
C PRO A 49 7.45 3.70 5.30
N VAL A 50 6.75 2.82 4.55
CA VAL A 50 7.34 1.57 4.04
C VAL A 50 8.58 1.87 3.21
N LEU A 51 8.44 2.74 2.21
CA LEU A 51 9.53 3.12 1.31
C LEU A 51 10.69 3.75 2.08
N LEU A 52 10.40 4.67 3.00
CA LEU A 52 11.41 5.35 3.83
C LEU A 52 12.21 4.34 4.67
N TYR A 53 11.53 3.46 5.41
CA TYR A 53 12.20 2.54 6.33
C TYR A 53 12.91 1.39 5.61
N LEU A 54 12.36 0.84 4.52
CA LEU A 54 13.06 -0.18 3.73
C LEU A 54 14.31 0.38 3.04
N THR A 55 14.23 1.63 2.56
CA THR A 55 15.37 2.35 1.98
C THR A 55 16.45 2.60 3.03
N ALA A 56 16.06 3.11 4.20
CA ALA A 56 16.99 3.34 5.31
C ALA A 56 17.64 2.04 5.81
N ALA A 57 16.87 0.95 5.88
CA ALA A 57 17.34 -0.37 6.29
C ALA A 57 18.29 -1.02 5.29
N GLY A 58 18.35 -0.55 4.05
CA GLY A 58 19.25 -1.06 3.03
C GLY A 58 18.72 -2.29 2.30
N VAL A 59 17.41 -2.36 2.05
CA VAL A 59 16.87 -3.31 1.09
C VAL A 59 17.49 -3.05 -0.28
N GLY A 60 18.11 -4.06 -0.88
CA GLY A 60 18.98 -3.87 -2.04
C GLY A 60 18.29 -3.35 -3.28
N THR A 61 17.08 -3.85 -3.57
CA THR A 61 16.24 -3.33 -4.66
C THR A 61 14.82 -3.08 -4.17
N ILE A 62 14.30 -1.89 -4.44
CA ILE A 62 12.90 -1.54 -4.19
C ILE A 62 12.24 -1.15 -5.51
N GLY A 63 11.17 -1.86 -5.85
CA GLY A 63 10.24 -1.51 -6.92
C GLY A 63 9.09 -0.67 -6.36
N ILE A 64 8.69 0.38 -7.08
CA ILE A 64 7.58 1.26 -6.67
C ILE A 64 6.56 1.31 -7.81
N VAL A 65 5.33 0.88 -7.55
CA VAL A 65 4.21 0.96 -8.51
C VAL A 65 3.21 1.97 -7.99
N ASP A 66 3.04 3.07 -8.71
CA ASP A 66 2.03 4.10 -8.43
C ASP A 66 1.79 4.88 -9.73
N PHE A 67 0.58 5.35 -9.96
CA PHE A 67 0.22 6.11 -11.17
C PHE A 67 -0.21 7.54 -10.88
N ASP A 68 -0.35 7.88 -9.61
CA ASP A 68 -0.83 9.20 -9.19
C ASP A 68 0.28 10.25 -9.24
N VAL A 69 -0.16 11.50 -9.15
CA VAL A 69 0.68 12.66 -8.85
C VAL A 69 0.59 13.04 -7.38
N VAL A 70 1.60 13.74 -6.88
CA VAL A 70 1.59 14.32 -5.53
C VAL A 70 0.54 15.43 -5.49
N ASP A 71 -0.33 15.38 -4.49
CA ASP A 71 -1.41 16.35 -4.28
C ASP A 71 -1.29 16.96 -2.89
N ASP A 72 -1.56 18.27 -2.77
CA ASP A 72 -1.43 19.02 -1.51
C ASP A 72 -2.36 18.46 -0.41
N SER A 73 -3.59 18.08 -0.77
CA SER A 73 -4.58 17.48 0.16
C SER A 73 -4.09 16.17 0.78
N ASN A 74 -3.09 15.54 0.17
CA ASN A 74 -2.53 14.28 0.60
C ASN A 74 -1.29 14.44 1.49
N LEU A 75 -0.67 15.62 1.56
CA LEU A 75 0.57 15.84 2.31
C LEU A 75 0.41 15.62 3.83
N GLN A 76 -0.78 15.79 4.38
CA GLN A 76 -1.08 15.53 5.79
C GLN A 76 -0.80 14.08 6.24
N ARG A 77 -0.74 13.14 5.30
CA ARG A 77 -0.49 11.71 5.56
C ARG A 77 0.60 11.08 4.68
N GLN A 78 1.00 11.71 3.58
CA GLN A 78 2.01 11.20 2.64
C GLN A 78 3.38 11.84 2.89
N VAL A 79 3.95 11.52 4.05
CA VAL A 79 5.19 12.14 4.57
C VAL A 79 6.46 11.86 3.75
N LEU A 80 6.36 11.08 2.67
CA LEU A 80 7.44 10.91 1.69
C LEU A 80 7.62 12.16 0.82
N PHE A 81 6.57 12.96 0.64
CA PHE A 81 6.56 14.12 -0.25
C PHE A 81 6.48 15.43 0.53
N GLY A 82 6.91 16.52 -0.10
CA GLY A 82 6.71 17.88 0.39
C GLY A 82 5.99 18.75 -0.64
N VAL A 83 5.76 20.01 -0.25
CA VAL A 83 5.06 21.02 -1.06
C VAL A 83 5.75 21.24 -2.41
N THR A 84 7.08 21.09 -2.48
CA THR A 84 7.88 21.24 -3.70
C THR A 84 7.63 20.15 -4.74
N GLU A 85 7.05 19.02 -4.34
CA GLU A 85 6.77 17.90 -5.22
C GLU A 85 5.33 17.89 -5.76
N VAL A 86 4.45 18.79 -5.29
CA VAL A 86 3.05 18.86 -5.74
C VAL A 86 2.95 18.97 -7.26
N GLY A 87 2.05 18.18 -7.86
CA GLY A 87 1.85 18.08 -9.30
C GLY A 87 2.82 17.13 -10.03
N GLN A 88 3.82 16.58 -9.34
CA GLN A 88 4.79 15.65 -9.95
C GLN A 88 4.35 14.20 -9.76
N PRO A 89 4.70 13.27 -10.69
CA PRO A 89 4.42 11.85 -10.52
C PRO A 89 5.00 11.32 -9.21
N LYS A 90 4.18 10.63 -8.40
CA LYS A 90 4.59 10.16 -7.07
C LYS A 90 5.83 9.28 -7.13
N VAL A 91 5.91 8.38 -8.11
CA VAL A 91 7.06 7.47 -8.24
C VAL A 91 8.39 8.20 -8.52
N GLU A 92 8.36 9.29 -9.29
CA GLU A 92 9.56 10.09 -9.57
C GLU A 92 9.99 10.93 -8.37
N ALA A 93 9.01 11.54 -7.69
CA ALA A 93 9.23 12.25 -6.44
C ALA A 93 9.81 11.31 -5.36
N ALA A 94 9.23 10.11 -5.22
CA ALA A 94 9.68 9.07 -4.31
C ALA A 94 11.12 8.66 -4.62
N LYS A 95 11.43 8.36 -5.89
CA LYS A 95 12.78 7.96 -6.30
C LYS A 95 13.85 8.97 -5.90
N ARG A 96 13.64 10.26 -6.17
CA ARG A 96 14.58 11.32 -5.79
C ARG A 96 14.75 11.39 -4.26
N ARG A 97 13.65 11.34 -3.51
CA ARG A 97 13.66 11.41 -2.05
C ARG A 97 14.36 10.22 -1.39
N LEU A 98 14.17 9.01 -1.94
CA LEU A 98 14.74 7.78 -1.40
C LEU A 98 16.22 7.64 -1.80
N GLN A 99 16.61 8.06 -3.01
CA GLN A 99 18.02 8.12 -3.40
C GLN A 99 18.83 9.09 -2.53
N SER A 100 18.24 10.22 -2.11
CA SER A 100 18.91 11.13 -1.18
C SER A 100 19.02 10.56 0.24
N LEU A 101 18.11 9.67 0.63
CA LEU A 101 18.15 8.97 1.92
C LEU A 101 19.22 7.87 1.93
N ASN A 102 19.25 7.04 0.89
CA ASN A 102 20.21 5.95 0.76
C ASN A 102 20.65 5.76 -0.70
N PRO A 103 21.88 6.19 -1.07
CA PRO A 103 22.38 6.05 -2.44
C PRO A 103 22.86 4.65 -2.79
N HIS A 104 22.89 3.71 -1.83
CA HIS A 104 23.45 2.36 -2.03
C HIS A 104 22.44 1.34 -2.56
N ILE A 105 21.16 1.71 -2.69
CA ILE A 105 20.09 0.81 -3.12
C ILE A 105 19.70 1.06 -4.58
N LYS A 106 19.11 0.05 -5.22
CA LYS A 106 18.51 0.17 -6.55
C LYS A 106 17.01 0.48 -6.43
N LEU A 107 16.57 1.53 -7.10
CA LEU A 107 15.14 1.88 -7.20
C LEU A 107 14.63 1.66 -8.62
N ASN A 108 13.62 0.81 -8.76
CA ASN A 108 12.85 0.64 -9.99
C ASN A 108 11.51 1.33 -9.80
N ILE A 109 11.12 2.17 -10.75
CA ILE A 109 9.84 2.89 -10.70
C ILE A 109 8.95 2.47 -11.86
N TYR A 110 7.67 2.35 -11.57
CA TYR A 110 6.64 2.01 -12.54
C TYR A 110 5.52 3.03 -12.39
N ASN A 111 5.54 4.06 -13.24
CA ASN A 111 4.46 5.05 -13.32
C ASN A 111 3.26 4.46 -14.06
N THR A 112 2.58 3.49 -13.44
CA THR A 112 1.47 2.74 -14.04
C THR A 112 0.54 2.25 -12.94
N GLN A 113 -0.74 2.14 -13.28
CA GLN A 113 -1.69 1.47 -12.42
C GLN A 113 -1.39 -0.04 -12.44
N LEU A 114 -1.47 -0.68 -11.27
CA LEU A 114 -1.41 -2.13 -11.18
C LEU A 114 -2.75 -2.70 -11.65
N THR A 115 -2.73 -3.59 -12.64
CA THR A 115 -3.92 -4.20 -13.24
C THR A 115 -3.71 -5.70 -13.42
N SER A 116 -4.79 -6.45 -13.67
CA SER A 116 -4.70 -7.89 -14.00
C SER A 116 -3.77 -8.18 -15.18
N LYS A 117 -3.57 -7.22 -16.09
CA LYS A 117 -2.71 -7.35 -17.28
C LYS A 117 -1.21 -7.28 -16.98
N ASN A 118 -0.81 -6.53 -15.95
CA ASN A 118 0.61 -6.30 -15.64
C ASN A 118 1.06 -6.90 -14.30
N ALA A 119 0.14 -7.21 -13.38
CA ALA A 119 0.46 -7.59 -12.01
C ALA A 119 1.38 -8.80 -11.93
N LEU A 120 1.10 -9.88 -12.68
CA LEU A 120 1.94 -11.09 -12.66
C LEU A 120 3.37 -10.79 -13.13
N SER A 121 3.50 -10.05 -14.25
CA SER A 121 4.81 -9.72 -14.84
C SER A 121 5.66 -8.81 -13.95
N LEU A 122 5.03 -7.94 -13.17
CA LEU A 122 5.73 -7.06 -12.23
C LEU A 122 6.11 -7.82 -10.96
N ILE A 123 5.17 -8.52 -10.34
CA ILE A 123 5.35 -9.18 -9.04
C ILE A 123 6.36 -10.34 -9.11
N GLN A 124 6.44 -11.06 -10.23
CA GLN A 124 7.35 -12.21 -10.35
C GLN A 124 8.82 -11.84 -10.12
N GLU A 125 9.22 -10.62 -10.44
CA GLU A 125 10.60 -10.10 -10.38
C GLU A 125 11.09 -9.79 -8.95
N TYR A 126 10.19 -9.83 -7.96
CA TYR A 126 10.45 -9.45 -6.58
C TYR A 126 10.29 -10.64 -5.62
N ASP A 127 10.98 -10.58 -4.48
CA ASP A 127 10.95 -11.64 -3.47
C ASP A 127 9.73 -11.52 -2.55
N VAL A 128 9.36 -10.27 -2.23
CA VAL A 128 8.27 -9.92 -1.30
C VAL A 128 7.50 -8.72 -1.87
N VAL A 129 6.18 -8.71 -1.67
CA VAL A 129 5.32 -7.57 -2.00
C VAL A 129 4.83 -6.91 -0.71
N ALA A 130 4.91 -5.58 -0.64
CA ALA A 130 4.27 -4.77 0.38
C ALA A 130 3.07 -4.05 -0.25
N ASP A 131 1.87 -4.37 0.21
CA ASP A 131 0.62 -3.75 -0.23
C ASP A 131 0.36 -2.45 0.52
N GLY A 132 0.75 -1.31 -0.07
CA GLY A 132 0.53 0.03 0.46
C GLY A 132 -0.76 0.68 -0.05
N THR A 133 -1.72 -0.10 -0.56
CA THR A 133 -2.91 0.41 -1.24
C THR A 133 -4.11 0.60 -0.31
N ASP A 134 -4.97 1.54 -0.69
CA ASP A 134 -6.10 2.01 0.12
C ASP A 134 -7.47 1.61 -0.44
N ASN A 135 -7.51 0.75 -1.47
CA ASN A 135 -8.74 0.30 -2.12
C ASN A 135 -8.83 -1.23 -2.21
N PHE A 136 -10.05 -1.76 -2.12
CA PHE A 136 -10.30 -3.20 -2.17
C PHE A 136 -9.88 -3.86 -3.49
N PRO A 137 -10.19 -3.32 -4.68
CA PRO A 137 -9.83 -3.97 -5.94
C PRO A 137 -8.34 -4.30 -6.02
N THR A 138 -7.48 -3.37 -5.64
CA THR A 138 -6.02 -3.57 -5.70
C THR A 138 -5.53 -4.54 -4.62
N ARG A 139 -6.11 -4.53 -3.42
CA ARG A 139 -5.79 -5.52 -2.35
C ARG A 139 -6.04 -6.95 -2.81
N TYR A 140 -7.20 -7.21 -3.42
CA TYR A 140 -7.51 -8.52 -4.00
C TYR A 140 -6.56 -8.86 -5.16
N LEU A 141 -6.29 -7.91 -6.05
CA LEU A 141 -5.35 -8.11 -7.16
C LEU A 141 -3.95 -8.51 -6.67
N VAL A 142 -3.39 -7.77 -5.70
CA VAL A 142 -2.07 -8.03 -5.13
C VAL A 142 -2.04 -9.38 -4.42
N ASN A 143 -3.05 -9.68 -3.61
CA ASN A 143 -3.16 -10.97 -2.94
C ASN A 143 -3.16 -12.12 -3.94
N ASP A 144 -4.04 -12.06 -4.94
CA ASP A 144 -4.26 -13.15 -5.87
C ASP A 144 -3.03 -13.37 -6.75
N ALA A 145 -2.39 -12.29 -7.21
CA ALA A 145 -1.13 -12.36 -7.95
C ALA A 145 -0.01 -12.97 -7.10
N CYS A 146 0.08 -12.61 -5.81
CA CYS A 146 1.03 -13.21 -4.89
C CYS A 146 0.79 -14.71 -4.70
N VAL A 147 -0.47 -15.14 -4.52
CA VAL A 147 -0.82 -16.56 -4.38
C VAL A 147 -0.46 -17.34 -5.63
N LEU A 148 -0.84 -16.86 -6.82
CA LEU A 148 -0.55 -17.52 -8.09
C LEU A 148 0.95 -17.64 -8.39
N LEU A 149 1.77 -16.69 -7.92
CA LEU A 149 3.22 -16.67 -8.09
C LEU A 149 4.00 -17.28 -6.92
N GLY A 150 3.33 -17.72 -5.85
CA GLY A 150 3.98 -18.21 -4.63
C GLY A 150 4.81 -17.14 -3.90
N LYS A 151 4.39 -15.87 -3.95
CA LYS A 151 5.04 -14.72 -3.30
C LYS A 151 4.37 -14.38 -1.98
N THR A 152 5.15 -13.87 -1.04
CA THR A 152 4.63 -13.34 0.24
C THR A 152 4.04 -11.95 0.01
N ASN A 153 2.83 -11.71 0.53
CA ASN A 153 2.19 -10.40 0.57
C ASN A 153 2.17 -9.87 2.01
N VAL A 154 2.90 -8.79 2.28
CA VAL A 154 2.83 -8.08 3.57
C VAL A 154 1.75 -7.02 3.46
N TYR A 155 0.64 -7.26 4.14
CA TYR A 155 -0.58 -6.46 4.06
C TYR A 155 -0.68 -5.49 5.22
N ALA A 156 -1.06 -4.25 4.92
CA ALA A 156 -1.57 -3.30 5.89
C ALA A 156 -2.79 -2.57 5.34
N SER A 157 -3.68 -2.14 6.21
CA SER A 157 -4.78 -1.26 5.85
C SER A 157 -5.12 -0.31 6.98
N ILE A 158 -5.80 0.78 6.63
CA ILE A 158 -6.28 1.78 7.56
C ILE A 158 -7.71 2.18 7.17
N PHE A 159 -8.51 2.56 8.15
CA PHE A 159 -9.83 3.13 7.98
C PHE A 159 -10.16 3.97 9.21
N GLN A 160 -10.39 5.28 9.03
CA GLN A 160 -10.66 6.21 10.14
C GLN A 160 -9.57 6.17 11.23
N PHE A 161 -9.86 5.51 12.37
CA PHE A 161 -8.98 5.32 13.52
C PHE A 161 -8.42 3.89 13.63
N GLU A 162 -8.85 2.97 12.77
CA GLU A 162 -8.48 1.56 12.82
C GLU A 162 -7.38 1.23 11.81
N GLY A 163 -6.39 0.45 12.25
CA GLY A 163 -5.32 -0.08 11.42
C GLY A 163 -5.24 -1.60 11.52
N GLN A 164 -4.87 -2.25 10.42
CA GLN A 164 -4.75 -3.70 10.34
C GLN A 164 -3.43 -4.10 9.70
N LEU A 165 -2.88 -5.25 10.10
CA LEU A 165 -1.62 -5.80 9.59
C LEU A 165 -1.64 -7.33 9.59
N SER A 166 -1.14 -7.95 8.51
CA SER A 166 -0.90 -9.39 8.44
C SER A 166 0.17 -9.72 7.39
N VAL A 167 0.68 -10.95 7.41
CA VAL A 167 1.56 -11.47 6.36
C VAL A 167 0.92 -12.69 5.71
N PHE A 168 0.46 -12.47 4.48
CA PHE A 168 -0.28 -13.42 3.69
C PHE A 168 0.61 -14.22 2.75
N ASN A 169 0.19 -15.47 2.48
CA ASN A 169 0.87 -16.40 1.59
C ASN A 169 2.38 -16.57 1.90
N TYR A 170 2.73 -16.52 3.19
CA TYR A 170 4.11 -16.71 3.64
C TYR A 170 4.52 -18.17 3.48
N ARG A 171 5.68 -18.42 2.88
CA ARG A 171 6.22 -19.78 2.75
C ARG A 171 7.00 -20.17 4.00
N HIS A 172 6.45 -21.10 4.78
CA HIS A 172 7.11 -21.63 5.97
C HIS A 172 8.28 -22.56 5.61
N SER A 173 9.14 -22.84 6.59
CA SER A 173 10.32 -23.71 6.43
C SER A 173 9.98 -25.14 6.00
N ASN A 174 8.80 -25.63 6.35
CA ASN A 174 8.26 -26.92 5.91
C ASN A 174 7.74 -26.92 4.46
N GLY A 175 7.83 -25.79 3.75
CA GLY A 175 7.37 -25.61 2.38
C GLY A 175 5.89 -25.29 2.23
N ALA A 176 5.10 -25.33 3.30
CA ALA A 176 3.68 -24.96 3.27
C ALA A 176 3.51 -23.43 3.23
N PHE A 177 2.43 -22.98 2.57
CA PHE A 177 2.02 -21.58 2.58
C PHE A 177 1.04 -21.31 3.74
N GLY A 178 1.23 -20.17 4.40
CA GLY A 178 0.28 -19.63 5.37
C GLY A 178 -1.03 -19.15 4.70
N PRO A 179 -2.02 -18.69 5.48
CA PRO A 179 -3.25 -18.17 4.92
C PRO A 179 -3.00 -16.93 4.05
N ASN A 180 -3.91 -16.68 3.12
CA ASN A 180 -3.94 -15.50 2.26
C ASN A 180 -5.18 -14.64 2.55
N TYR A 181 -5.27 -13.47 1.90
CA TYR A 181 -6.35 -12.50 2.17
C TYR A 181 -7.75 -13.10 1.97
N ARG A 182 -7.91 -14.01 0.99
CA ARG A 182 -9.19 -14.67 0.71
C ARG A 182 -9.59 -15.74 1.73
N ASP A 183 -8.67 -16.18 2.58
CA ASP A 183 -9.03 -17.02 3.73
C ASP A 183 -9.85 -16.22 4.75
N LEU A 184 -9.62 -14.91 4.84
CA LEU A 184 -10.35 -13.99 5.70
C LEU A 184 -11.57 -13.39 4.97
N TYR A 185 -11.39 -12.95 3.73
CA TYR A 185 -12.42 -12.31 2.92
C TYR A 185 -12.53 -13.01 1.55
N ALA A 186 -13.37 -14.04 1.47
CA ALA A 186 -13.43 -14.91 0.28
C ALA A 186 -13.81 -14.15 -1.01
N THR A 187 -14.75 -13.21 -0.90
CA THR A 187 -15.27 -12.43 -2.02
C THR A 187 -15.15 -10.94 -1.74
N PRO A 188 -14.75 -10.12 -2.73
CA PRO A 188 -14.80 -8.68 -2.64
C PRO A 188 -16.18 -8.16 -2.21
N PRO A 189 -16.25 -7.09 -1.40
CA PRO A 189 -17.52 -6.46 -1.09
C PRO A 189 -18.16 -5.88 -2.37
N PRO A 190 -19.50 -5.75 -2.43
CA PRO A 190 -20.17 -5.06 -3.53
C PRO A 190 -19.72 -3.60 -3.69
N ALA A 191 -19.84 -3.08 -4.91
CA ALA A 191 -19.56 -1.68 -5.23
C ALA A 191 -20.31 -0.72 -4.27
N GLY A 192 -19.62 0.29 -3.74
CA GLY A 192 -20.24 1.34 -2.91
C GLY A 192 -20.61 0.93 -1.47
N LEU A 193 -20.35 -0.31 -1.05
CA LEU A 193 -20.66 -0.77 0.31
C LEU A 193 -19.63 -0.32 1.35
N VAL A 194 -18.40 -0.04 0.92
CA VAL A 194 -17.32 0.41 1.82
C VAL A 194 -16.64 1.62 1.17
N PRO A 195 -16.64 2.79 1.85
CA PRO A 195 -15.99 3.98 1.32
C PRO A 195 -14.47 3.80 1.24
N SER A 196 -13.83 4.47 0.28
CA SER A 196 -12.37 4.56 0.20
C SER A 196 -11.80 5.36 1.39
N CYS A 197 -10.48 5.31 1.61
CA CYS A 197 -9.84 6.15 2.62
C CYS A 197 -10.03 7.66 2.34
N ALA A 198 -10.20 8.05 1.08
CA ALA A 198 -10.49 9.42 0.69
C ALA A 198 -11.93 9.84 1.06
N GLU A 199 -12.88 8.90 1.01
CA GLU A 199 -14.30 9.13 1.32
C GLU A 199 -14.61 9.00 2.82
N GLY A 200 -13.96 8.05 3.51
CA GLY A 200 -14.22 7.77 4.93
C GLY A 200 -13.41 8.62 5.91
N GLY A 201 -12.43 9.39 5.41
CA GLY A 201 -11.46 10.12 6.21
C GLY A 201 -10.45 9.19 6.91
N VAL A 202 -9.26 9.72 7.20
CA VAL A 202 -8.22 8.99 7.93
C VAL A 202 -7.38 9.91 8.81
N LEU A 203 -7.10 9.48 10.04
CA LEU A 203 -6.19 10.18 10.92
C LEU A 203 -4.76 10.09 10.33
N GLY A 204 -4.16 11.23 9.97
CA GLY A 204 -2.93 11.29 9.17
C GLY A 204 -1.73 10.52 9.71
N VAL A 205 -1.61 10.36 11.04
CA VAL A 205 -0.52 9.61 11.68
C VAL A 205 -0.68 8.09 11.55
N LEU A 206 -1.91 7.60 11.41
CA LEU A 206 -2.22 6.17 11.40
C LEU A 206 -1.54 5.41 10.25
N PRO A 207 -1.53 5.91 8.99
CA PRO A 207 -0.71 5.31 7.93
C PRO A 207 0.78 5.25 8.28
N GLY A 208 1.30 6.27 8.98
CA GLY A 208 2.67 6.30 9.49
C GLY A 208 2.97 5.14 10.45
N ILE A 209 2.07 4.88 11.39
CA ILE A 209 2.17 3.78 12.36
C ILE A 209 2.11 2.44 11.64
N LEU A 210 1.04 2.18 10.87
CA LEU A 210 0.81 0.88 10.26
C LEU A 210 1.80 0.59 9.14
N GLY A 211 2.21 1.58 8.36
CA GLY A 211 3.23 1.41 7.34
C GLY A 211 4.63 1.19 7.92
N SER A 212 4.94 1.73 9.10
CA SER A 212 6.18 1.37 9.83
C SER A 212 6.15 -0.07 10.32
N LEU A 213 5.00 -0.54 10.83
CA LEU A 213 4.81 -1.95 11.19
C LEU A 213 4.87 -2.87 9.96
N GLN A 214 4.35 -2.42 8.82
CA GLN A 214 4.45 -3.15 7.56
C GLN A 214 5.91 -3.27 7.10
N ALA A 215 6.70 -2.19 7.18
CA ALA A 215 8.13 -2.24 6.88
C ALA A 215 8.88 -3.22 7.79
N LEU A 216 8.54 -3.23 9.09
CA LEU A 216 9.07 -4.18 10.05
C LEU A 216 8.77 -5.63 9.63
N GLU A 217 7.54 -5.95 9.24
CA GLU A 217 7.19 -7.30 8.79
C GLU A 217 7.90 -7.68 7.48
N VAL A 218 8.08 -6.76 6.53
CA VAL A 218 8.91 -7.00 5.34
C VAL A 218 10.35 -7.36 5.74
N ILE A 219 10.95 -6.63 6.69
CA ILE A 219 12.29 -6.91 7.20
C ILE A 219 12.35 -8.31 7.85
N LYS A 220 11.36 -8.68 8.65
CA LYS A 220 11.30 -10.03 9.26
C LYS A 220 11.17 -11.12 8.21
N VAL A 221 10.32 -10.92 7.20
CA VAL A 221 10.15 -11.87 6.08
C VAL A 221 11.45 -12.08 5.31
N ILE A 222 12.21 -11.01 5.05
CA ILE A 222 13.48 -11.09 4.31
C ILE A 222 14.59 -11.75 5.14
N THR A 223 14.72 -11.32 6.40
CA THR A 223 15.86 -11.69 7.24
C THR A 223 15.67 -13.02 7.96
N GLY A 224 14.42 -13.40 8.21
CA GLY A 224 14.05 -14.52 9.09
C GLY A 224 14.22 -14.21 10.58
N VAL A 225 14.50 -12.96 10.94
CA VAL A 225 14.68 -12.54 12.34
C VAL A 225 13.32 -12.30 12.99
N GLY A 226 13.08 -12.93 14.13
CA GLY A 226 11.84 -12.83 14.89
C GLY A 226 10.69 -13.66 14.29
N GLU A 227 9.46 -13.34 14.71
CA GLU A 227 8.25 -14.05 14.28
C GLU A 227 7.41 -13.20 13.33
N VAL A 228 7.22 -13.71 12.12
CA VAL A 228 6.41 -13.11 11.06
C VAL A 228 4.92 -13.20 11.40
N MET A 229 4.13 -12.18 11.06
CA MET A 229 2.67 -12.10 11.28
C MET A 229 1.84 -13.04 10.39
N SER A 230 2.42 -14.15 9.91
CA SER A 230 1.65 -15.14 9.15
C SER A 230 0.75 -15.97 10.06
N GLY A 231 -0.48 -16.22 9.60
CA GLY A 231 -1.51 -16.86 10.43
C GLY A 231 -2.04 -15.98 11.57
N ARG A 232 -1.67 -14.69 11.59
CA ARG A 232 -2.07 -13.73 12.62
C ARG A 232 -2.60 -12.46 11.96
N PHE A 233 -3.64 -11.88 12.54
CA PHE A 233 -4.25 -10.64 12.12
C PHE A 233 -4.17 -9.63 13.25
N TYR A 234 -3.35 -8.61 13.08
CA TYR A 234 -3.24 -7.52 14.05
C TYR A 234 -4.26 -6.43 13.70
N SER A 235 -4.98 -5.97 14.71
CA SER A 235 -5.87 -4.81 14.66
C SER A 235 -5.45 -3.82 15.74
N PHE A 236 -5.42 -2.54 15.39
CA PHE A 236 -5.09 -1.42 16.26
C PHE A 236 -6.18 -0.36 16.16
N ASP A 237 -6.76 -0.01 17.30
CA ASP A 237 -7.69 1.11 17.43
C ASP A 237 -6.95 2.29 18.05
N ALA A 238 -6.74 3.34 17.26
CA ALA A 238 -6.03 4.54 17.70
C ALA A 238 -6.86 5.42 18.64
N LEU A 239 -8.19 5.29 18.65
CA LEU A 239 -9.07 6.08 19.51
C LEU A 239 -8.97 5.60 20.96
N THR A 240 -8.94 4.28 21.17
CA THR A 240 -8.87 3.66 22.50
C THR A 240 -7.46 3.23 22.89
N PHE A 241 -6.52 3.26 21.95
CA PHE A 241 -5.16 2.72 22.09
C PHE A 241 -5.16 1.20 22.39
N GLU A 242 -6.20 0.49 21.97
CA GLU A 242 -6.26 -0.97 22.09
C GLU A 242 -5.63 -1.65 20.88
N SER A 243 -5.01 -2.80 21.12
CA SER A 243 -4.59 -3.68 20.04
C SER A 243 -4.99 -5.12 20.31
N ARG A 244 -5.37 -5.83 19.24
CA ARG A 244 -5.81 -7.22 19.29
C ARG A 244 -5.14 -8.01 18.19
N THR A 245 -4.77 -9.25 18.49
CA THR A 245 -4.25 -10.18 17.49
C THR A 245 -5.13 -11.42 17.44
N PHE A 246 -5.62 -11.75 16.24
CA PHE A 246 -6.47 -12.91 15.98
C PHE A 246 -5.70 -13.94 15.18
N ASN A 247 -6.01 -15.22 15.34
CA ASN A 247 -5.44 -16.28 14.51
C ASN A 247 -6.26 -16.44 13.24
N ILE A 248 -5.60 -16.47 12.09
CA ILE A 248 -6.18 -16.80 10.79
C ILE A 248 -5.74 -18.21 10.40
N ARG A 249 -6.67 -18.98 9.82
CA ARG A 249 -6.39 -20.31 9.28
C ARG A 249 -6.77 -20.35 7.80
N ARG A 250 -6.12 -21.24 7.05
CA ARG A 250 -6.53 -21.56 5.68
C ARG A 250 -8.00 -21.98 5.67
N ASN A 251 -8.76 -21.43 4.73
CA ASN A 251 -10.14 -21.78 4.50
C ASN A 251 -10.22 -22.85 3.39
N PRO A 252 -10.76 -24.05 3.66
CA PRO A 252 -10.95 -25.10 2.64
C PRO A 252 -11.79 -24.63 1.45
N ALA A 253 -12.67 -23.64 1.65
CA ALA A 253 -13.50 -23.05 0.60
C ALA A 253 -12.86 -21.85 -0.10
N ASN A 254 -11.57 -21.55 0.14
CA ASN A 254 -10.89 -20.45 -0.52
C ASN A 254 -10.91 -20.65 -2.06
N PRO A 255 -11.43 -19.69 -2.84
CA PRO A 255 -11.58 -19.86 -4.28
C PRO A 255 -10.24 -19.91 -5.04
N LEU A 256 -9.12 -19.46 -4.46
CA LEU A 256 -7.79 -19.51 -5.10
C LEU A 256 -7.04 -20.82 -4.82
N ASN A 257 -7.00 -21.21 -3.55
CA ASN A 257 -6.11 -22.29 -3.08
C ASN A 257 -6.79 -23.21 -2.05
N GLY A 258 -8.12 -23.21 -1.99
CA GLY A 258 -8.91 -24.17 -1.21
C GLY A 258 -8.88 -25.57 -1.82
N ASP A 259 -9.75 -26.44 -1.36
CA ASP A 259 -9.79 -27.85 -1.80
C ASP A 259 -10.39 -27.98 -3.21
N ASN A 260 -11.23 -27.03 -3.63
CA ASN A 260 -11.80 -26.94 -4.97
C ASN A 260 -11.64 -25.52 -5.53
N PRO A 261 -10.44 -25.13 -5.99
CA PRO A 261 -10.17 -23.76 -6.43
C PRO A 261 -10.92 -23.44 -7.73
N THR A 262 -11.63 -22.31 -7.73
CA THR A 262 -12.42 -21.81 -8.86
C THR A 262 -11.73 -20.65 -9.60
N LEU A 263 -10.84 -19.92 -8.93
CA LEU A 263 -10.04 -18.83 -9.50
C LEU A 263 -8.66 -19.35 -9.91
N LYS A 264 -8.37 -19.32 -11.20
CA LYS A 264 -7.09 -19.78 -11.79
C LYS A 264 -6.27 -18.67 -12.43
N GLU A 265 -6.89 -17.53 -12.66
CA GLU A 265 -6.30 -16.36 -13.31
C GLU A 265 -6.75 -15.09 -12.61
N LEU A 266 -6.04 -13.99 -12.86
CA LEU A 266 -6.44 -12.69 -12.34
C LEU A 266 -7.68 -12.21 -13.08
N ILE A 267 -8.69 -11.82 -12.31
CA ILE A 267 -9.88 -11.16 -12.84
C ILE A 267 -9.70 -9.64 -12.83
N ASP A 268 -10.52 -8.95 -13.63
CA ASP A 268 -10.63 -7.50 -13.55
C ASP A 268 -11.47 -7.14 -12.31
N TYR A 269 -10.78 -6.74 -11.24
CA TYR A 269 -11.42 -6.39 -9.98
C TYR A 269 -12.19 -5.09 -10.03
N GLU A 270 -11.85 -4.15 -10.91
CA GLU A 270 -12.65 -2.94 -11.08
C GLU A 270 -13.99 -3.29 -11.73
N GLN A 271 -13.97 -4.15 -12.76
CA GLN A 271 -15.19 -4.65 -13.39
C GLN A 271 -16.00 -5.54 -12.44
N PHE A 272 -15.34 -6.43 -11.69
CA PHE A 272 -15.99 -7.38 -10.78
C PHE A 272 -16.58 -6.68 -9.54
N CYS A 273 -15.85 -5.74 -8.96
CA CYS A 273 -16.34 -4.93 -7.83
C CYS A 273 -17.29 -3.82 -8.29
N GLY A 274 -17.73 -3.81 -9.56
CA GLY A 274 -18.71 -2.85 -10.08
C GLY A 274 -18.23 -1.40 -10.13
N VAL A 275 -16.92 -1.16 -10.15
CA VAL A 275 -16.27 0.16 -10.22
C VAL A 275 -16.29 0.73 -11.64
N ARG A 276 -16.97 0.07 -12.60
CA ARG A 276 -17.52 0.85 -13.71
C ARG A 276 -18.55 1.79 -13.10
N ALA A 277 -18.11 3.01 -12.82
CA ALA A 277 -18.97 4.17 -12.84
C ALA A 277 -19.91 3.94 -14.01
N VAL A 278 -21.18 3.72 -13.71
CA VAL A 278 -22.21 3.98 -14.70
C VAL A 278 -22.00 5.46 -14.96
N GLU A 279 -21.27 5.79 -16.02
CA GLU A 279 -21.20 7.13 -16.57
C GLU A 279 -22.63 7.49 -16.99
N LYS A 280 -23.48 7.81 -16.02
CA LYS A 280 -24.41 8.89 -16.24
C LYS A 280 -23.49 10.06 -16.52
N ARG A 281 -23.36 10.44 -17.79
CA ARG A 281 -22.75 11.71 -18.17
C ARG A 281 -23.54 12.80 -17.46
N ILE A 282 -23.11 13.13 -16.26
CA ILE A 282 -23.54 14.32 -15.57
C ILE A 282 -22.89 15.46 -16.35
N LYS A 283 -23.66 16.50 -16.66
CA LYS A 283 -23.13 17.66 -17.34
C LYS A 283 -22.20 18.37 -16.36
N GLU A 284 -20.89 18.23 -16.58
CA GLU A 284 -19.86 18.95 -15.85
C GLU A 284 -19.67 20.33 -16.47
N ILE A 285 -19.38 21.32 -15.63
CA ILE A 285 -19.02 22.68 -16.03
C ILE A 285 -17.75 23.06 -15.27
N ASP A 286 -16.92 23.92 -15.85
CA ASP A 286 -15.76 24.48 -15.15
C ASP A 286 -16.15 25.74 -14.35
N ALA A 287 -15.20 26.26 -13.57
CA ALA A 287 -15.42 27.44 -12.74
C ALA A 287 -15.72 28.71 -13.56
N ILE A 288 -15.24 28.78 -14.80
CA ILE A 288 -15.48 29.94 -15.68
C ILE A 288 -16.91 29.87 -16.22
N GLU A 289 -17.33 28.71 -16.71
CA GLU A 289 -18.69 28.46 -17.19
C GLU A 289 -19.72 28.65 -16.06
N PHE A 290 -19.40 28.20 -14.84
CA PHE A 290 -20.24 28.45 -13.67
C PHE A 290 -20.36 29.95 -13.34
N ASN A 291 -19.25 30.70 -13.34
CA ASN A 291 -19.30 32.15 -13.13
C ASN A 291 -20.09 32.86 -14.23
N ASP A 292 -20.00 32.40 -15.48
CA ASP A 292 -20.80 32.90 -16.58
C ASP A 292 -22.30 32.66 -16.37
N TRP A 293 -22.70 31.48 -15.87
CA TRP A 293 -24.09 31.17 -15.54
C TRP A 293 -24.63 32.09 -14.44
N GLN A 294 -23.82 32.35 -13.40
CA GLN A 294 -24.15 33.30 -12.34
C GLN A 294 -24.38 34.71 -12.89
N GLN A 295 -23.51 35.18 -13.79
CA GLN A 295 -23.61 36.52 -14.37
C GLN A 295 -24.82 36.66 -15.32
N ARG A 296 -25.19 35.60 -16.02
CA ARG A 296 -26.34 35.58 -16.93
C ARG A 296 -27.68 35.38 -16.22
N GLY A 297 -27.66 34.98 -14.94
CA GLY A 297 -28.87 34.68 -14.17
C GLY A 297 -29.58 33.42 -14.65
N GLU A 298 -28.81 32.41 -15.08
CA GLU A 298 -29.36 31.10 -15.44
C GLU A 298 -30.08 30.46 -14.24
N ASP A 299 -31.12 29.67 -14.50
CA ASP A 299 -31.87 28.97 -13.45
C ASP A 299 -31.16 27.67 -13.06
N PHE A 300 -30.56 27.64 -11.87
CA PHE A 300 -29.90 26.47 -11.31
C PHE A 300 -29.96 26.46 -9.78
N GLN A 301 -29.86 25.26 -9.20
CA GLN A 301 -29.64 25.07 -7.77
C GLN A 301 -28.18 24.76 -7.52
N LEU A 302 -27.54 25.55 -6.66
CA LEU A 302 -26.17 25.31 -6.22
C LEU A 302 -26.19 24.59 -4.88
N ILE A 303 -25.64 23.39 -4.83
CA ILE A 303 -25.57 22.55 -3.64
C ILE A 303 -24.10 22.29 -3.34
N ASP A 304 -23.67 22.59 -2.12
CA ASP A 304 -22.36 22.22 -1.60
C ASP A 304 -22.46 20.84 -0.97
N VAL A 305 -21.73 19.88 -1.51
CA VAL A 305 -21.76 18.49 -1.04
C VAL A 305 -20.63 18.20 -0.04
N ARG A 306 -19.90 19.22 0.39
CA ARG A 306 -18.84 19.11 1.40
C ARG A 306 -19.44 19.05 2.81
N GLU A 307 -18.65 18.59 3.77
CA GLU A 307 -19.08 18.54 5.16
C GLU A 307 -19.28 19.95 5.75
N PRO A 308 -20.13 20.14 6.78
CA PRO A 308 -20.43 21.47 7.32
C PRO A 308 -19.19 22.28 7.71
N HIS A 309 -18.17 21.62 8.24
CA HIS A 309 -16.92 22.27 8.65
C HIS A 309 -16.08 22.76 7.44
N GLU A 310 -16.16 22.10 6.28
CA GLU A 310 -15.49 22.54 5.04
C GLU A 310 -16.21 23.74 4.41
N TYR A 311 -17.54 23.74 4.49
CA TYR A 311 -18.40 24.85 4.03
C TYR A 311 -18.22 26.12 4.86
N GLU A 312 -18.02 25.97 6.17
CA GLU A 312 -17.76 27.07 7.11
C GLU A 312 -16.41 27.77 6.84
N ILE A 313 -15.40 27.06 6.36
CA ILE A 313 -14.08 27.65 6.02
C ILE A 313 -14.22 28.62 4.84
N VAL A 314 -14.88 28.19 3.77
CA VAL A 314 -15.12 28.99 2.57
C VAL A 314 -16.24 28.35 1.75
N ASN A 315 -17.11 29.17 1.17
CA ASN A 315 -18.12 28.72 0.22
C ASN A 315 -18.43 29.82 -0.81
N ILE A 316 -19.10 29.41 -1.88
CA ILE A 316 -19.47 30.27 -3.01
C ILE A 316 -20.96 30.65 -3.00
N GLY A 317 -21.60 30.61 -1.82
CA GLY A 317 -23.04 30.92 -1.66
C GLY A 317 -23.97 29.77 -2.04
N ALA A 318 -23.47 28.54 -2.02
CA ALA A 318 -24.23 27.31 -2.26
C ALA A 318 -25.11 26.95 -1.06
N LEU A 319 -26.18 26.17 -1.27
CA LEU A 319 -26.94 25.56 -0.17
C LEU A 319 -26.17 24.34 0.36
N LEU A 320 -26.05 24.24 1.68
CA LEU A 320 -25.55 23.05 2.37
C LEU A 320 -26.67 22.02 2.57
#